data_AF-A0A951ELI8-F1
#
_entry.id   AF-A0A951ELI8-F1
#
_cell.length_a   1.000
_cell.length_b   1.000
_cell.length_c   1.000
_cell.angle_alpha   90.00
_cell.angle_beta   90.00
_cell.angle_gamma   90.00
#
_symmetry.space_group_name_H-M   'P 1'
#
loop_
_entity.id
_entity.type
_entity.pdbx_description
1 polymer ?
#
loop_
_entity_poly.entity_id
_entity_poly.type
_entity_poly.pdbx_seq_one_letter_code
_entity_poly.pdbx_strand_id
1 'polypeptide(L)'
;MAWMGVFCAGLGEVIAAESAAAKPPSTPQGQKDALLTLADTTQQAFAKTAQKLTQLGPPGITDGKQAQDSAVGFFTTAAKTVANRRAQLAALDANDPNFEQKEANQLAGPDLGAPTPGLISNKELTPAFGTAPQCQQLVATAAHR
;
A
#
# COMPACT_ATOMS: atom_id res chain seq x y z
N MET A 1 -13.99 14.93 4.41
CA MET A 1 -13.16 14.52 5.59
C MET A 1 -13.10 13.00 5.77
N ALA A 2 -14.21 12.26 5.91
CA ALA A 2 -14.18 10.79 6.07
C ALA A 2 -13.50 10.04 4.91
N TRP A 3 -13.72 10.49 3.67
CA TRP A 3 -13.09 9.95 2.47
C TRP A 3 -11.55 10.00 2.53
N MET A 4 -10.99 11.16 2.92
CA MET A 4 -9.56 11.35 3.06
C MET A 4 -8.97 10.53 4.21
N GLY A 5 -9.72 10.39 5.30
CA GLY A 5 -9.34 9.52 6.42
C GLY A 5 -9.20 8.06 5.99
N VAL A 6 -10.12 7.55 5.15
CA VAL A 6 -10.01 6.18 4.59
C VAL A 6 -8.82 6.05 3.64
N PHE A 7 -8.60 7.04 2.77
CA PHE A 7 -7.45 7.06 1.87
C PHE A 7 -6.12 6.96 2.64
N CYS A 8 -5.90 7.83 3.63
CA CYS A 8 -4.65 7.84 4.40
C CYS A 8 -4.53 6.67 5.38
N ALA A 9 -5.63 6.17 5.95
CA ALA A 9 -5.60 4.96 6.77
C ALA A 9 -5.10 3.76 5.98
N GLY A 10 -5.54 3.60 4.72
CA GLY A 10 -5.08 2.54 3.85
C GLY A 10 -3.57 2.56 3.59
N LEU A 11 -2.99 3.76 3.44
CA LEU A 11 -1.54 3.93 3.31
C LEU A 11 -0.81 3.67 4.64
N GLY A 12 -1.39 4.09 5.77
CA GLY A 12 -0.81 3.86 7.10
C GLY A 12 -0.75 2.39 7.51
N GLU A 13 -1.77 1.60 7.17
CA GLU A 13 -1.78 0.14 7.40
C GLU A 13 -0.60 -0.55 6.70
N VAL A 14 -0.20 -0.08 5.52
CA VAL A 14 0.95 -0.62 4.77
C VAL A 14 2.28 -0.22 5.40
N ILE A 15 2.45 1.05 5.78
CA ILE A 15 3.67 1.51 6.46
C ILE A 15 3.88 0.76 7.78
N ALA A 16 2.80 0.49 8.52
CA ALA A 16 2.86 -0.31 9.74
C ALA A 16 3.27 -1.77 9.46
N ALA A 17 2.72 -2.38 8.40
CA ALA A 17 3.08 -3.73 8.00
C ALA A 17 4.58 -3.83 7.60
N GLU A 18 5.09 -2.88 6.81
CA GLU A 18 6.51 -2.80 6.48
C GLU A 18 7.40 -2.66 7.71
N SER A 19 6.99 -1.81 8.66
CA SER A 19 7.76 -1.55 9.87
C SER A 19 7.80 -2.79 10.78
N ALA A 20 6.71 -3.56 10.82
CA ALA A 20 6.66 -4.85 11.53
C ALA A 20 7.53 -5.93 10.85
N ALA A 21 7.68 -5.86 9.52
CA ALA A 21 8.51 -6.78 8.74
C ALA A 21 10.02 -6.44 8.78
N ALA A 22 10.43 -5.31 9.38
CA ALA A 22 11.80 -4.81 9.37
C ALA A 22 12.82 -5.69 10.12
N LYS A 23 12.38 -6.72 10.85
CA LYS A 23 13.27 -7.70 11.49
C LYS A 23 13.24 -9.02 10.70
N PRO A 24 14.15 -9.20 9.73
CA PRO A 24 14.15 -10.40 8.91
C PRO A 24 14.50 -11.63 9.75
N PRO A 25 13.80 -12.76 9.54
CA PRO A 25 14.18 -14.04 10.13
C PRO A 25 15.58 -14.48 9.68
N SER A 26 16.23 -15.28 10.50
CA SER A 26 17.60 -15.75 10.25
C SER A 26 17.69 -16.96 9.30
N THR A 27 16.58 -17.40 8.72
CA THR A 27 16.53 -18.54 7.77
C THR A 27 15.85 -18.13 6.47
N PRO A 28 16.26 -18.69 5.31
CA PRO A 28 15.60 -18.44 4.02
C PRO A 28 14.09 -18.71 4.04
N GLN A 29 13.68 -19.82 4.67
CA GLN A 29 12.26 -20.14 4.81
C GLN A 29 11.53 -19.11 5.67
N GLY A 30 12.14 -18.66 6.78
CA GLY A 30 11.56 -17.61 7.61
C GLY A 30 11.43 -16.29 6.84
N GLN A 31 12.44 -15.90 6.05
CA GLN A 31 12.39 -14.70 5.20
C GLN A 31 11.24 -14.77 4.19
N LYS A 32 11.12 -15.89 3.48
CA LYS A 32 10.00 -16.17 2.58
C LYS A 32 8.65 -16.01 3.29
N ASP A 33 8.49 -16.63 4.46
CA ASP A 33 7.23 -16.60 5.22
C ASP A 33 6.88 -15.19 5.73
N ALA A 34 7.89 -14.43 6.17
CA ALA A 34 7.72 -13.04 6.57
C ALA A 34 7.28 -12.15 5.40
N LEU A 35 7.91 -12.32 4.23
CA LEU A 35 7.55 -11.58 3.02
C LEU A 35 6.16 -11.97 2.49
N LEU A 36 5.77 -13.24 2.57
CA LEU A 36 4.41 -13.68 2.24
C LEU A 36 3.38 -13.06 3.17
N THR A 37 3.68 -13.02 4.47
CA THR A 37 2.81 -12.39 5.49
C THR A 37 2.67 -10.88 5.26
N LEU A 38 3.77 -10.20 4.93
CA LEU A 38 3.77 -8.80 4.56
C LEU A 38 2.90 -8.57 3.31
N ALA A 39 3.08 -9.39 2.28
CA ALA A 39 2.31 -9.28 1.05
C ALA A 39 0.80 -9.54 1.28
N ASP A 40 0.44 -10.52 2.10
CA ASP A 40 -0.95 -10.78 2.48
C ASP A 40 -1.57 -9.59 3.22
N THR A 41 -0.85 -9.03 4.19
CA THR A 41 -1.31 -7.87 4.97
C THR A 41 -1.50 -6.64 4.09
N THR A 42 -0.51 -6.33 3.24
CA THR A 42 -0.54 -5.19 2.32
C THR A 42 -1.65 -5.35 1.28
N GLN A 43 -1.81 -6.53 0.69
CA GLN A 43 -2.90 -6.82 -0.26
C GLN A 43 -4.26 -6.60 0.40
N GLN A 44 -4.46 -7.11 1.62
CA GLN A 44 -5.71 -6.97 2.35
C GLN A 44 -6.01 -5.51 2.70
N ALA A 45 -5.01 -4.75 3.15
CA ALA A 45 -5.14 -3.34 3.47
C ALA A 45 -5.59 -2.53 2.24
N PHE A 46 -4.94 -2.75 1.09
CA PHE A 46 -5.31 -2.09 -0.16
C PHE A 46 -6.71 -2.47 -0.65
N ALA A 47 -7.04 -3.76 -0.67
CA ALA A 47 -8.36 -4.23 -1.10
C ALA A 47 -9.48 -3.67 -0.20
N LYS A 48 -9.28 -3.69 1.13
CA LYS A 48 -10.22 -3.14 2.12
C LYS A 48 -10.39 -1.64 1.96
N THR A 49 -9.32 -0.92 1.64
CA THR A 49 -9.36 0.53 1.42
C THR A 49 -10.14 0.86 0.15
N ALA A 50 -9.88 0.15 -0.96
CA ALA A 50 -10.66 0.30 -2.19
C ALA A 50 -12.16 0.04 -1.95
N GLN A 51 -12.50 -1.00 -1.19
CA GLN A 51 -13.88 -1.32 -0.82
C GLN A 51 -14.52 -0.20 0.01
N LYS A 52 -13.84 0.28 1.06
CA LYS A 52 -14.34 1.38 1.91
C LYS A 52 -14.55 2.66 1.12
N LEU A 53 -13.61 3.03 0.25
CA LEU A 53 -13.76 4.20 -0.63
C LEU A 53 -14.96 4.02 -1.55
N THR A 54 -15.15 2.84 -2.15
CA THR A 54 -16.30 2.52 -2.99
C THR A 54 -17.62 2.68 -2.24
N GLN A 55 -17.70 2.21 -0.99
CA GLN A 55 -18.89 2.32 -0.14
C GLN A 55 -19.18 3.77 0.28
N LEU A 56 -18.15 4.58 0.52
CA LEU A 56 -18.31 6.00 0.85
C LEU A 56 -18.78 6.83 -0.35
N GLY A 57 -18.45 6.40 -1.56
CA GLY A 57 -18.71 7.18 -2.77
C GLY A 57 -17.84 8.44 -2.88
N PRO A 58 -18.05 9.23 -3.94
CA PRO A 58 -17.18 10.36 -4.23
C PRO A 58 -17.26 11.47 -3.17
N PRO A 59 -16.14 12.13 -2.85
CA PRO A 59 -16.16 13.32 -1.99
C PRO A 59 -16.95 14.46 -2.66
N GLY A 60 -17.63 15.27 -1.86
CA GLY A 60 -18.39 16.44 -2.31
C GLY A 60 -17.51 17.65 -2.67
N ILE A 61 -16.53 17.44 -3.55
CA ILE A 61 -15.61 18.45 -4.07
C ILE A 61 -15.71 18.52 -5.60
N THR A 62 -15.11 19.55 -6.18
CA THR A 62 -14.91 19.62 -7.63
C THR A 62 -14.12 18.39 -8.09
N ASP A 63 -14.60 17.73 -9.15
CA ASP A 63 -14.04 16.49 -9.69
C ASP A 63 -14.01 15.32 -8.68
N GLY A 64 -14.89 15.33 -7.67
CA GLY A 64 -14.96 14.28 -6.66
C GLY A 64 -15.13 12.86 -7.22
N LYS A 65 -15.84 12.71 -8.35
CA LYS A 65 -15.94 11.43 -9.06
C LYS A 65 -14.59 10.97 -9.64
N GLN A 66 -13.83 11.87 -10.25
CA GLN A 66 -12.51 11.54 -10.76
C GLN A 66 -11.54 11.19 -9.60
N ALA A 67 -11.61 11.92 -8.48
CA ALA A 67 -10.84 11.61 -7.28
C ALA A 67 -11.19 10.22 -6.71
N GLN A 68 -12.48 9.89 -6.66
CA GLN A 68 -13.00 8.57 -6.29
C GLN A 68 -12.45 7.46 -7.18
N ASP A 69 -12.64 7.59 -8.49
CA ASP A 69 -12.25 6.57 -9.47
C ASP A 69 -10.73 6.35 -9.45
N SER A 70 -9.96 7.44 -9.33
CA SER A 70 -8.50 7.38 -9.21
C SER A 70 -8.05 6.66 -7.93
N ALA A 71 -8.66 6.97 -6.78
CA ALA A 71 -8.28 6.38 -5.51
C ALA A 71 -8.65 4.89 -5.44
N VAL A 72 -9.88 4.53 -5.83
CA VAL A 72 -10.31 3.12 -5.89
C VAL A 72 -9.47 2.34 -6.89
N GLY A 73 -9.18 2.92 -8.05
CA GLY A 73 -8.33 2.33 -9.08
C GLY A 73 -6.90 2.10 -8.60
N PHE A 74 -6.31 3.08 -7.91
CA PHE A 74 -4.98 2.97 -7.30
C PHE A 74 -4.93 1.80 -6.31
N PHE A 75 -5.79 1.80 -5.29
CA PHE A 75 -5.77 0.74 -4.27
C PHE A 75 -6.09 -0.64 -4.82
N THR A 76 -6.98 -0.73 -5.81
CA THR A 76 -7.29 -2.00 -6.49
C THR A 76 -6.10 -2.53 -7.29
N THR A 77 -5.41 -1.64 -8.01
CA THR A 77 -4.23 -1.99 -8.80
C THR A 77 -3.07 -2.39 -7.90
N ALA A 78 -2.83 -1.64 -6.83
CA ALA A 78 -1.81 -1.95 -5.84
C ALA A 78 -2.06 -3.31 -5.17
N ALA A 79 -3.31 -3.61 -4.78
CA ALA A 79 -3.68 -4.93 -4.25
C ALA A 79 -3.36 -6.07 -5.23
N LYS A 80 -3.69 -5.91 -6.53
CA LYS A 80 -3.39 -6.92 -7.56
C LYS A 80 -1.89 -7.10 -7.78
N THR A 81 -1.12 -6.01 -7.81
CA THR A 81 0.34 -6.08 -7.96
C THR A 81 0.97 -6.84 -6.80
N VAL A 82 0.54 -6.56 -5.57
CA VAL A 82 1.02 -7.28 -4.38
C VAL A 82 0.61 -8.76 -4.41
N ALA A 83 -0.62 -9.07 -4.83
CA ALA A 83 -1.09 -10.45 -5.00
C ALA A 83 -0.22 -11.25 -5.99
N ASN A 84 0.12 -10.64 -7.13
CA ASN A 84 0.98 -11.27 -8.14
C ASN A 84 2.38 -11.54 -7.59
N ARG A 85 2.99 -10.57 -6.90
CA ARG A 85 4.31 -10.75 -6.28
C ARG A 85 4.30 -11.80 -5.19
N ARG A 86 3.24 -11.84 -4.37
CA ARG A 86 3.04 -12.90 -3.38
C ARG A 86 3.03 -14.28 -4.05
N ALA A 87 2.31 -14.43 -5.17
CA ALA A 87 2.26 -15.69 -5.90
C ALA A 87 3.64 -16.10 -6.44
N GLN A 88 4.40 -15.15 -6.99
CA GLN A 88 5.77 -15.38 -7.47
C GLN A 88 6.72 -15.76 -6.34
N LEU A 89 6.66 -15.05 -5.20
CA LEU A 89 7.43 -15.35 -4.00
C LEU A 89 7.07 -16.73 -3.42
N ALA A 90 5.78 -17.07 -3.36
CA ALA A 90 5.30 -18.36 -2.88
C ALA A 90 5.86 -19.53 -3.70
N ALA A 91 6.07 -19.30 -5.00
CA ALA A 91 6.64 -20.27 -5.93
C ALA A 91 8.16 -20.45 -5.80
N LEU A 92 8.88 -19.57 -5.08
CA LEU A 92 10.32 -19.74 -4.86
C LEU A 92 10.60 -20.91 -3.92
N ASP A 93 11.65 -21.67 -4.18
CA ASP A 93 12.15 -22.66 -3.22
C ASP A 93 13.13 -21.97 -2.26
N ALA A 94 12.82 -21.99 -0.96
CA ALA A 94 13.68 -21.41 0.08
C ALA A 94 15.00 -22.18 0.27
N ASN A 95 15.09 -23.41 -0.24
CA ASN A 95 16.33 -24.19 -0.24
C ASN A 95 17.15 -24.00 -1.52
N ASP A 96 16.67 -23.20 -2.49
CA ASP A 96 17.44 -22.89 -3.69
C ASP A 96 18.69 -22.08 -3.30
N PRO A 97 19.89 -22.48 -3.75
CA PRO A 97 21.11 -21.73 -3.46
C PRO A 97 21.09 -20.30 -4.01
N ASN A 98 20.18 -19.97 -4.93
CA ASN A 98 19.96 -18.63 -5.48
C ASN A 98 18.68 -17.97 -4.92
N PHE A 99 18.13 -18.46 -3.81
CA PHE A 99 16.89 -17.94 -3.22
C PHE A 99 16.95 -16.42 -3.01
N GLU A 100 18.00 -15.91 -2.35
CA GLU A 100 18.16 -14.47 -2.06
C GLU A 100 18.14 -13.61 -3.33
N GLN A 101 18.79 -14.07 -4.40
CA GLN A 101 18.80 -13.35 -5.68
C GLN A 101 17.42 -13.37 -6.36
N LYS A 102 16.75 -14.52 -6.34
CA LYS A 102 15.41 -14.68 -6.93
C LYS A 102 14.37 -13.87 -6.15
N GLU A 103 14.48 -13.85 -4.83
CA GLU A 103 13.67 -13.04 -3.92
C GLU A 103 13.86 -11.54 -4.19
N ALA A 104 15.10 -11.06 -4.22
CA ALA A 104 15.41 -9.66 -4.51
C ALA A 104 14.83 -9.20 -5.86
N ASN A 105 14.87 -10.07 -6.87
CA ASN A 105 14.26 -9.79 -8.17
C ASN A 105 12.72 -9.68 -8.10
N GLN A 106 12.06 -10.42 -7.19
CA GLN A 106 10.61 -10.26 -6.98
C GLN A 106 10.28 -8.98 -6.21
N LEU A 107 11.18 -8.52 -5.34
CA LEU A 107 11.04 -7.25 -4.61
C LEU A 107 11.29 -6.04 -5.51
N ALA A 108 12.19 -6.15 -6.50
CA ALA A 108 12.60 -5.07 -7.40
C ALA A 108 11.57 -4.65 -8.48
N GLY A 109 10.37 -5.24 -8.53
CA GLY A 109 9.32 -4.87 -9.49
C GLY A 109 8.82 -3.42 -9.34
N PRO A 110 7.89 -2.95 -10.20
CA PRO A 110 7.50 -1.55 -10.30
C PRO A 110 7.08 -0.97 -8.96
N ASP A 111 7.67 0.19 -8.65
CA ASP A 111 7.30 1.07 -7.55
C ASP A 111 5.77 1.12 -7.46
N LEU A 112 5.21 0.82 -6.28
CA LEU A 112 3.76 0.81 -6.06
C LEU A 112 3.13 2.20 -6.19
N GLY A 113 3.94 3.17 -6.63
CA GLY A 113 3.51 4.36 -7.29
C GLY A 113 3.35 5.42 -6.23
N ALA A 114 4.19 6.45 -6.35
CA ALA A 114 3.87 7.75 -5.79
C ALA A 114 2.37 8.02 -6.01
N PRO A 115 1.64 8.44 -4.96
CA PRO A 115 0.20 8.71 -5.06
C PRO A 115 -0.08 9.52 -6.33
N THR A 116 -1.02 9.05 -7.15
CA THR A 116 -1.32 9.60 -8.47
C THR A 116 -1.27 11.14 -8.44
N PRO A 117 -0.48 11.81 -9.29
CA PRO A 117 -0.29 13.27 -9.22
C PRO A 117 -1.61 14.05 -9.13
N GLY A 118 -2.66 13.58 -9.82
CA GLY A 118 -3.99 14.21 -9.79
C GLY A 118 -4.70 14.22 -8.43
N LEU A 119 -4.35 13.30 -7.51
CA LEU A 119 -4.91 13.24 -6.16
C LEU A 119 -4.27 14.29 -5.23
N ILE A 120 -2.96 14.53 -5.39
CA ILE A 120 -2.21 15.53 -4.61
C ILE A 120 -2.36 16.93 -5.21
N SER A 121 -2.46 17.04 -6.54
CA SER A 121 -2.63 18.31 -7.23
C SER A 121 -4.04 18.90 -7.14
N ASN A 122 -5.03 18.19 -6.58
CA ASN A 122 -6.34 18.77 -6.31
C ASN A 122 -6.26 19.68 -5.07
N LYS A 123 -6.29 21.00 -5.32
CA LYS A 123 -6.25 22.07 -4.31
C LYS A 123 -7.31 21.97 -3.20
N GLU A 124 -8.42 21.28 -3.44
CA GLU A 124 -9.48 21.05 -2.44
C GLU A 124 -9.20 19.81 -1.57
N LEU A 125 -8.37 18.88 -2.07
CA LEU A 125 -7.89 17.73 -1.31
C LEU A 125 -6.65 18.06 -0.46
N THR A 126 -5.82 19.03 -0.87
CA THR A 126 -4.63 19.47 -0.12
C THR A 126 -4.92 19.86 1.35
N PRO A 127 -5.92 20.71 1.68
CA PRO A 127 -6.25 21.00 3.07
C PRO A 127 -6.85 19.79 3.81
N ALA A 128 -7.58 18.91 3.11
CA ALA A 128 -8.10 17.67 3.68
C ALA A 128 -6.97 16.69 4.05
N PHE A 129 -5.90 16.63 3.25
CA PHE A 129 -4.67 15.90 3.57
C PHE A 129 -3.98 16.49 4.81
N GLY A 130 -3.91 17.82 4.93
CA GLY A 130 -3.27 18.47 6.07
C GLY A 130 -4.03 18.38 7.40
N THR A 131 -5.32 18.04 7.36
CA THR A 131 -6.22 18.05 8.54
C THR A 131 -6.75 16.68 8.94
N ALA A 132 -6.69 15.68 8.06
CA ALA A 132 -7.05 14.32 8.41
C ALA A 132 -5.98 13.71 9.35
N PRO A 133 -6.33 13.28 10.58
CA PRO A 133 -5.36 12.76 11.54
C PRO A 133 -4.53 11.60 11.00
N GLN A 134 -5.15 10.73 10.19
CA GLN A 134 -4.48 9.59 9.56
C GLN A 134 -3.42 10.04 8.55
N CYS A 135 -3.65 11.14 7.83
CA CYS A 135 -2.67 11.71 6.92
C CYS A 135 -1.54 12.42 7.67
N GLN A 136 -1.83 13.08 8.79
CA GLN A 136 -0.81 13.69 9.64
C GLN A 136 0.12 12.64 10.25
N GLN A 137 -0.44 11.52 10.72
CA GLN A 137 0.33 10.36 11.18
C GLN A 137 1.19 9.76 10.07
N LEU A 138 0.66 9.68 8.85
CA LEU A 138 1.41 9.21 7.68
C LEU A 138 2.65 10.08 7.42
N VAL A 139 2.46 11.41 7.38
CA VAL A 139 3.55 12.38 7.16
C VAL A 139 4.59 12.32 8.27
N ALA A 140 4.16 12.24 9.53
CA ALA A 140 5.07 12.11 10.67
C ALA A 140 5.91 10.83 10.61
N THR A 141 5.31 9.72 10.16
CA THR A 141 6.01 8.43 10.02
C THR A 141 6.99 8.44 8.84
N ALA A 142 6.68 9.16 7.76
CA ALA A 142 7.58 9.34 6.62
C ALA A 142 8.74 10.31 6.91
N ALA A 143 8.54 11.32 7.76
CA ALA A 143 9.56 12.30 8.14
C ALA A 143 10.56 11.79 9.21
N HIS A 144 10.39 10.55 9.70
CA HIS A 144 11.28 9.91 10.67
C HIS A 144 12.01 8.67 10.11
N ARG A 145 11.91 8.42 8.79
CA ARG A 145 12.81 7.49 8.08
C ARG A 145 14.00 8.24 7.49
#